data_AF-A0AAW4VZR4-F1
#
_entry.id   AF-A0AAW4VZR4-F1
#
_cell.length_a   1.000
_cell.length_b   1.000
_cell.length_c   1.000
_cell.angle_alpha   90.00
_cell.angle_beta   90.00
_cell.angle_gamma   90.00
#
_symmetry.space_group_name_H-M   'P 1'
#
loop_
_entity.id
_entity.type
_entity.pdbx_description
1 polymer ?
#
loop_
_entity_poly.entity_id
_entity_poly.type
_entity_poly.pdbx_seq_one_letter_code
_entity_poly.pdbx_strand_id
1 'polypeptide(L)'
;MAENNLGNTQYFRTKPDQELQVKEVLDLVYNAMDEKGYNPVNQIVGYIMSGDPTYITSHKGARSMIMKVERDELVEELLTEYIKNKSWER
;
A
#
# COMPACT_ATOMS: atom_id res chain seq x y z
N MET A 1 -14.71 0.43 -49.77
CA MET A 1 -13.40 0.62 -49.11
C MET A 1 -13.69 1.39 -47.83
N ALA A 2 -13.61 0.74 -46.67
CA ALA A 2 -13.89 1.38 -45.39
C ALA A 2 -12.58 1.95 -44.83
N GLU A 3 -12.50 3.27 -44.70
CA GLU A 3 -11.34 3.95 -44.12
C GLU A 3 -11.28 3.67 -42.61
N ASN A 4 -10.24 2.97 -42.17
CA ASN A 4 -9.95 2.78 -40.76
C ASN A 4 -9.36 4.07 -40.18
N ASN A 5 -10.18 4.77 -39.39
CA ASN A 5 -9.83 6.01 -38.72
C ASN A 5 -8.98 5.72 -37.46
N LEU A 6 -7.70 5.39 -37.67
CA LEU A 6 -6.71 5.02 -36.64
C LEU A 6 -5.99 6.22 -35.98
N GLY A 7 -6.47 7.45 -36.20
CA GLY A 7 -5.75 8.68 -35.82
C GLY A 7 -6.15 9.35 -34.50
N ASN A 8 -7.11 8.81 -33.74
CA ASN A 8 -7.66 9.51 -32.58
C ASN A 8 -7.19 8.89 -31.26
N THR A 9 -6.51 9.69 -30.43
CA THR A 9 -6.24 9.37 -29.02
C THR A 9 -7.56 9.13 -28.31
N GLN A 10 -7.79 7.88 -27.88
CA GLN A 10 -8.97 7.53 -27.11
C GLN A 10 -8.76 7.89 -25.64
N TYR A 11 -9.73 8.59 -25.06
CA TYR A 11 -9.78 8.81 -23.62
C TYR A 11 -10.05 7.45 -22.92
N PHE A 12 -9.00 6.85 -22.37
CA PHE A 12 -9.15 5.71 -21.48
C PHE A 12 -9.40 6.24 -20.06
N ARG A 13 -10.65 6.16 -19.60
CA ARG A 13 -10.99 6.40 -18.21
C ARG A 13 -10.75 5.11 -17.44
N THR A 14 -9.65 5.04 -16.69
CA THR A 14 -9.53 4.04 -15.63
C THR A 14 -10.70 4.23 -14.67
N LYS A 15 -11.30 3.13 -14.20
CA LYS A 15 -12.18 3.20 -13.04
C LYS A 15 -11.39 3.91 -11.93
N PRO A 16 -12.01 4.81 -11.13
CA PRO A 16 -11.34 5.30 -9.94
C PRO A 16 -10.81 4.07 -9.20
N ASP A 17 -9.51 4.05 -8.92
CA ASP A 17 -8.92 2.99 -8.09
C ASP A 17 -9.84 2.93 -6.87
N GLN A 18 -10.42 1.76 -6.62
CA GLN A 18 -11.19 1.56 -5.39
C GLN A 18 -10.28 2.05 -4.28
N GLU A 19 -10.71 3.03 -3.48
CA GLU A 19 -9.90 3.58 -2.39
C GLU A 19 -9.44 2.38 -1.56
N LEU A 20 -8.18 2.00 -1.74
CA LEU A 20 -7.60 0.86 -1.05
C LEU A 20 -7.51 1.33 0.39
N GLN A 21 -8.23 0.65 1.28
CA GLN A 21 -8.16 1.04 2.68
C GLN A 21 -6.74 0.78 3.17
N VAL A 22 -6.12 1.78 3.80
CA VAL A 22 -4.76 1.72 4.34
C VAL A 22 -4.54 0.45 5.17
N LYS A 23 -5.56 0.07 5.94
CA LYS A 23 -5.61 -1.18 6.70
C LYS A 23 -5.43 -2.43 5.84
N GLU A 24 -6.17 -2.55 4.73
CA GLU A 24 -6.07 -3.70 3.82
C GLU A 24 -4.68 -3.80 3.20
N VAL A 25 -4.08 -2.65 2.85
CA VAL A 25 -2.72 -2.59 2.31
C VAL A 25 -1.71 -3.09 3.35
N LEU A 26 -1.81 -2.62 4.60
CA LEU A 26 -0.95 -3.06 5.70
C LEU A 26 -1.09 -4.57 5.97
N ASP A 27 -2.31 -5.10 5.96
CA ASP A 27 -2.56 -6.55 6.16
C ASP A 27 -1.94 -7.40 5.03
N LEU A 28 -2.09 -6.98 3.76
CA LEU A 28 -1.51 -7.67 2.63
C LEU A 28 0.02 -7.64 2.64
N VAL A 29 0.61 -6.50 3.01
CA VAL A 29 2.06 -6.34 3.14
C VAL A 29 2.59 -7.21 4.27
N TYR A 30 1.91 -7.21 5.42
CA TYR A 30 2.27 -8.02 6.58
C TYR A 30 2.35 -9.51 6.20
N ASN A 31 1.28 -10.04 5.59
CA ASN A 31 1.21 -11.44 5.18
C ASN A 31 2.28 -11.79 4.13
N ALA A 32 2.52 -10.91 3.15
CA ALA A 32 3.54 -11.13 2.14
C ALA A 32 4.96 -11.17 2.73
N MET A 33 5.22 -10.41 3.78
CA MET A 33 6.49 -10.42 4.51
C MET A 33 6.66 -11.69 5.34
N ASP A 34 5.63 -12.08 6.09
CA ASP A 34 5.63 -13.28 6.93
C ASP A 34 5.86 -14.55 6.09
N GLU A 35 5.17 -14.67 4.95
CA GLU A 35 5.37 -15.77 4.00
C GLU A 35 6.79 -15.87 3.45
N LYS A 36 7.52 -14.76 3.40
CA LYS A 36 8.92 -14.71 2.97
C LYS A 36 9.92 -14.90 4.11
N GLY A 37 9.44 -14.99 5.35
CA GLY A 37 10.27 -15.12 6.54
C GLY A 37 10.95 -13.82 6.98
N TYR A 38 10.45 -12.67 6.54
CA TYR A 38 10.86 -11.38 7.10
C TYR A 38 10.09 -11.11 8.39
N ASN A 39 10.66 -10.32 9.31
CA ASN A 39 9.91 -9.76 10.43
C ASN A 39 9.05 -8.60 9.92
N PRO A 40 7.71 -8.73 9.81
CA PRO A 40 6.91 -7.72 9.14
C PRO A 40 6.88 -6.39 9.89
N VAL A 41 6.85 -6.45 11.23
CA VAL A 41 6.81 -5.27 12.10
C VAL A 41 8.05 -4.40 11.88
N ASN A 42 9.24 -4.99 11.97
CA ASN A 42 10.49 -4.23 11.81
C ASN A 42 10.62 -3.61 10.41
N GLN A 43 10.19 -4.33 9.38
CA GLN A 43 10.27 -3.87 8.00
C GLN A 43 9.27 -2.74 7.71
N ILE A 44 8.04 -2.86 8.20
CA ILE A 44 7.02 -1.81 8.06
C ILE A 44 7.45 -0.56 8.82
N VAL A 45 7.96 -0.70 10.05
CA VAL A 45 8.53 0.44 10.82
C VAL A 45 9.69 1.09 10.06
N GLY A 46 10.61 0.29 9.51
CA GLY A 46 11.72 0.79 8.70
C GLY A 46 11.26 1.57 7.48
N TYR A 47 10.24 1.08 6.78
CA TYR A 47 9.64 1.80 5.64
C TYR A 47 8.95 3.10 6.06
N ILE A 48 8.16 3.10 7.13
CA ILE A 48 7.46 4.29 7.61
C ILE A 48 8.46 5.39 7.98
N MET A 49 9.51 5.05 8.72
CA MET A 49 10.53 6.02 9.17
C MET A 49 11.41 6.55 8.03
N SER A 50 11.81 5.69 7.09
CA SER A 50 12.78 6.06 6.03
C SER A 50 12.14 6.47 4.71
N GLY A 51 10.95 5.95 4.40
CA GLY A 51 10.33 5.99 3.08
C GLY A 51 11.00 5.09 2.03
N ASP A 52 12.00 4.29 2.40
CA ASP A 52 12.74 3.44 1.46
C ASP A 52 11.95 2.14 1.18
N PRO A 53 11.45 1.93 -0.05
CA PRO A 53 10.64 0.75 -0.39
C PRO A 53 11.43 -0.56 -0.38
N THR A 54 12.76 -0.55 -0.22
CA THR A 54 13.59 -1.77 -0.12
C THR A 54 13.31 -2.56 1.16
N TYR A 55 12.79 -1.91 2.21
CA TYR A 55 12.28 -2.61 3.39
C TYR A 55 11.10 -3.53 3.08
N ILE A 56 10.34 -3.25 2.02
CA ILE A 56 9.15 -4.00 1.65
C ILE A 56 9.51 -5.05 0.58
N THR A 57 9.08 -6.30 0.79
CA THR A 57 9.24 -7.36 -0.21
C THR A 57 8.41 -7.09 -1.47
N SER A 58 8.91 -7.48 -2.64
CA SER A 58 8.11 -7.45 -3.88
C SER A 58 7.15 -8.64 -4.01
N HIS A 59 7.19 -9.60 -3.08
CA HIS A 59 6.30 -10.75 -3.06
C HIS A 59 4.84 -10.32 -3.09
N LYS A 60 4.03 -10.99 -3.91
CA LYS A 60 2.59 -10.68 -4.10
C LYS A 60 2.28 -9.19 -4.39
N GLY A 61 3.25 -8.44 -4.92
CA GLY A 61 3.08 -7.02 -5.21
C GLY A 61 3.05 -6.11 -3.98
N ALA A 62 3.43 -6.58 -2.79
CA ALA A 62 3.36 -5.83 -1.54
C ALA A 62 4.07 -4.47 -1.61
N ARG A 63 5.29 -4.43 -2.17
CA ARG A 63 6.02 -3.18 -2.39
C ARG A 63 5.24 -2.16 -3.24
N SER A 64 4.63 -2.61 -4.32
CA SER A 64 3.86 -1.72 -5.19
C SER A 64 2.56 -1.25 -4.53
N MET A 65 1.91 -2.11 -3.73
CA MET A 65 0.68 -1.75 -3.03
C MET A 65 0.92 -0.67 -1.98
N ILE A 66 1.94 -0.82 -1.12
CA ILE A 66 2.22 0.16 -0.06
C ILE A 66 2.73 1.50 -0.62
N MET A 67 3.42 1.49 -1.76
CA MET A 67 3.86 2.71 -2.44
C MET A 67 2.72 3.50 -3.10
N LYS A 68 1.51 2.93 -3.22
CA LYS A 68 0.31 3.67 -3.68
C LYS A 68 -0.34 4.49 -2.57
N VAL A 69 0.03 4.22 -1.31
CA VAL A 69 -0.50 4.91 -0.13
C VAL A 69 0.53 5.94 0.31
N GLU A 70 0.07 7.15 0.64
CA GLU A 70 0.97 8.17 1.16
C GLU A 70 1.45 7.78 2.57
N ARG A 71 2.68 8.18 2.91
CA ARG A 71 3.30 7.72 4.17
C ARG A 71 2.65 8.32 5.41
N ASP A 72 2.16 9.54 5.31
CA ASP A 72 1.41 10.19 6.39
C ASP A 72 0.06 9.50 6.62
N GLU A 73 -0.63 9.04 5.57
CA GLU A 73 -1.85 8.23 5.71
C GLU A 73 -1.59 6.92 6.47
N LEU A 74 -0.46 6.24 6.20
CA LEU A 74 -0.05 5.03 6.94
C LEU A 74 0.16 5.33 8.43
N VAL A 75 0.81 6.45 8.75
CA VAL A 75 1.08 6.86 10.13
C VAL A 75 -0.21 7.28 10.84
N GLU A 76 -1.07 8.04 10.16
CA GLU A 76 -2.35 8.51 10.69
C GLU A 76 -3.25 7.34 11.08
N GLU A 77 -3.42 6.36 10.21
CA GLU A 77 -4.25 5.17 10.47
C GLU A 77 -3.71 4.38 11.67
N LEU A 78 -2.40 4.15 11.74
CA LEU A 78 -1.76 3.45 12.85
C LEU A 78 -1.95 4.18 14.19
N LEU A 79 -1.78 5.51 14.19
CA LEU A 79 -1.90 6.31 15.41
C LEU A 79 -3.36 6.39 15.87
N THR A 80 -4.28 6.53 14.93
CA THR A 80 -5.73 6.56 15.18
C THR A 80 -6.18 5.26 15.84
N GLU A 81 -5.79 4.12 15.29
CA GLU A 81 -6.18 2.82 15.85
C GLU A 81 -5.47 2.53 17.18
N TYR A 82 -4.22 2.98 17.35
CA TYR A 82 -3.52 2.91 18.64
C TYR A 82 -4.27 3.68 19.72
N ILE A 83 -4.63 4.95 19.45
CA ILE A 83 -5.34 5.84 20.39
C ILE A 83 -6.70 5.26 20.76
N LYS A 84 -7.46 4.82 19.75
CA LYS A 84 -8.78 4.21 19.92
C LYS A 84 -8.74 2.97 20.82
N ASN A 85 -7.68 2.17 20.72
CA ASN A 85 -7.54 0.95 21.50
C ASN A 85 -6.91 1.16 22.90
N LYS A 86 -6.51 2.39 23.28
CA LYS A 86 -5.94 2.76 24.59
C LYS A 86 -4.96 1.71 25.14
N SER A 87 -4.16 1.12 24.26
CA SER A 87 -3.41 -0.11 24.57
C SER A 87 -2.40 0.05 25.71
N TRP A 88 -2.07 1.30 26.06
CA TRP A 88 -1.15 1.70 27.13
C TRP A 88 -1.80 1.92 28.50
N GLU A 89 -3.13 1.92 28.64
CA GLU A 89 -3.82 2.18 29.92
C GLU A 89 -3.96 0.91 30.80
N ARG A 90 -3.08 -0.09 30.62
CA ARG A 90 -3.09 -1.33 31.43
C ARG A 90 -2.23 -1.24 32.68
#